data_AF-A0A7C6QJM3-F1
#
_entry.id   AF-A0A7C6QJM3-F1
#
_cell.length_a   1.000
_cell.length_b   1.000
_cell.length_c   1.000
_cell.angle_alpha   90.00
_cell.angle_beta   90.00
_cell.angle_gamma   90.00
#
_symmetry.space_group_name_H-M   'P 1'
#
loop_
_entity.id
_entity.type
_entity.pdbx_description
1 polymer ?
#
loop_
_entity_poly.entity_id
_entity_poly.type
_entity_poly.pdbx_seq_one_letter_code
_entity_poly.pdbx_strand_id
1 'polypeptide(L)'
;MRIAFASNDGVFVAQHFGHARRFVIAEIDEKTYDYAIIDIRENDPPCRVGEHDEVKFENTVGLISDCRVLFAVKVGNLAKSRLQLAGVSVLEKPGFIEDLLQEYIRYLRRPLLGRWKRRDLMDDHPCFSAKAHNTRGRLHLPVSPTCNIRCRFCVRKQNASENRPGVAAGLIKPEEAVEVVQRALTLCPEISVVGIAGPGDTLASPHAVETFRRVHAAYPELIKCLSTNGLELPGKASLLWEVGVRTITVTVNAVAPEVLEQVVAWVKGGRDLIAAQLTGIEECAALGMLVKVNTVLIPGINDKHIAAIAKAVKAAGAERQNIIPLIPQGELRDTPPPTCEEIERARQEAGQYIEQFRHCQHCRADACGIPGLSDLSRELYAGRELETFSHG
;
A
#
# COMPACT_ATOMS: atom_id res chain seq x y z
N MET A 1 13.22 -17.48 -5.97
CA MET A 1 11.78 -17.15 -6.12
C MET A 1 11.17 -17.89 -7.28
N ARG A 2 9.97 -18.46 -7.11
CA ARG A 2 9.21 -19.10 -8.21
C ARG A 2 8.14 -18.18 -8.79
N ILE A 3 7.99 -18.24 -10.11
CA ILE A 3 7.01 -17.49 -10.89
C ILE A 3 6.27 -18.47 -11.78
N ALA A 4 4.94 -18.39 -11.78
CA ALA A 4 4.07 -19.16 -12.65
C ALA A 4 3.65 -18.35 -13.88
N PHE A 5 3.53 -19.03 -15.02
CA PHE A 5 3.04 -18.47 -16.28
C PHE A 5 1.90 -19.34 -16.80
N ALA A 6 0.71 -18.74 -16.95
CA ALA A 6 -0.46 -19.38 -17.54
C ALA A 6 -0.30 -19.49 -19.06
N SER A 7 0.22 -20.62 -19.53
CA SER A 7 0.56 -20.89 -20.93
C SER A 7 0.03 -22.25 -21.35
N ASN A 8 -0.32 -22.43 -22.63
CA ASN A 8 -0.71 -23.74 -23.17
C ASN A 8 0.37 -24.37 -24.05
N ASP A 9 1.30 -23.58 -24.59
CA ASP A 9 2.39 -24.03 -25.45
C ASP A 9 3.73 -24.09 -24.69
N GLY A 10 3.76 -23.60 -23.46
CA GLY A 10 4.96 -23.53 -22.64
C GLY A 10 5.85 -22.32 -22.94
N VAL A 11 5.44 -21.45 -23.87
CA VAL A 11 6.28 -20.36 -24.42
C VAL A 11 5.59 -19.01 -24.32
N PHE A 12 4.27 -18.96 -24.52
CA PHE A 12 3.50 -17.72 -24.56
C PHE A 12 2.38 -17.71 -23.50
N VAL A 13 2.24 -16.59 -22.80
CA VAL A 13 1.14 -16.34 -21.85
C VAL A 13 -0.10 -15.92 -22.64
N ALA A 14 -0.86 -16.92 -23.11
CA ALA A 14 -2.09 -16.73 -23.88
C ALA A 14 -3.36 -16.97 -23.07
N GLN A 15 -3.26 -17.47 -21.83
CA GLN A 15 -4.42 -18.02 -21.14
C GLN A 15 -4.94 -17.18 -19.99
N HIS A 16 -6.26 -17.23 -19.83
CA HIS A 16 -6.90 -16.87 -18.60
C HIS A 16 -6.56 -17.94 -17.54
N PHE A 17 -6.36 -17.54 -16.29
CA PHE A 17 -6.02 -18.47 -15.20
C PHE A 17 -7.00 -19.66 -15.11
N GLY A 18 -8.31 -19.39 -15.19
CA GLY A 18 -9.33 -20.45 -15.10
C GLY A 18 -9.41 -21.40 -16.30
N HIS A 19 -8.71 -21.11 -17.40
CA HIS A 19 -8.65 -21.95 -18.61
C HIS A 19 -7.24 -22.51 -18.88
N ALA A 20 -6.25 -22.09 -18.09
CA ALA A 20 -4.87 -22.52 -18.26
C ALA A 20 -4.77 -24.02 -18.00
N ARG A 21 -4.36 -24.79 -19.01
CA ARG A 21 -4.17 -26.24 -18.88
C ARG A 21 -2.82 -26.59 -18.30
N ARG A 22 -1.89 -25.65 -18.29
CA ARG A 22 -0.60 -25.83 -17.62
C ARG A 22 -0.08 -24.49 -17.12
N PHE A 23 0.80 -24.58 -16.13
CA PHE A 23 1.58 -23.47 -15.62
C PHE A 23 3.06 -23.78 -15.80
N VAL A 24 3.75 -22.94 -16.54
CA VAL A 24 5.22 -23.00 -16.62
C VAL A 24 5.77 -22.31 -15.39
N ILE A 25 6.68 -22.97 -14.68
CA ILE A 25 7.28 -22.44 -13.46
C ILE A 25 8.73 -22.08 -13.73
N ALA A 26 9.03 -20.79 -13.58
CA ALA A 26 10.40 -20.30 -13.59
C ALA A 26 10.88 -20.09 -12.15
N GLU A 27 12.13 -20.45 -11.88
CA GLU A 27 12.82 -20.05 -10.66
C GLU A 27 13.86 -18.99 -10.98
N ILE A 28 13.83 -17.90 -10.22
CA ILE A 28 14.78 -16.79 -10.28
C ILE A 28 15.64 -16.81 -9.01
N ASP A 29 16.95 -16.81 -9.17
CA ASP A 29 17.90 -16.58 -8.08
C ASP A 29 17.79 -15.13 -7.59
N GLU A 30 17.59 -14.93 -6.29
CA GLU A 30 17.29 -13.61 -5.72
C GLU A 30 18.52 -12.70 -5.59
N LYS A 31 19.72 -13.30 -5.70
CA LYS A 31 21.01 -12.62 -5.62
C LYS A 31 21.52 -12.27 -7.02
N THR A 32 21.56 -13.26 -7.92
CA THR A 32 22.13 -13.09 -9.27
C THR A 32 21.11 -12.64 -10.31
N TYR A 33 19.82 -12.90 -10.07
CA TYR A 33 18.73 -12.74 -11.04
C TYR A 33 18.82 -13.63 -12.28
N ASP A 34 19.66 -14.67 -12.22
CA ASP A 34 19.60 -15.74 -13.19
C ASP A 34 18.28 -16.49 -13.03
N TYR A 35 17.75 -17.01 -14.15
CA TYR A 35 16.50 -17.76 -14.14
C TYR A 35 16.62 -19.05 -14.92
N ALA A 36 15.81 -20.03 -14.51
CA ALA A 36 15.59 -21.26 -15.25
C ALA A 36 14.11 -21.64 -15.20
N ILE A 37 13.61 -22.24 -16.27
CA ILE A 37 12.34 -22.96 -16.21
C ILE A 37 12.62 -24.27 -15.50
N ILE A 38 11.97 -24.47 -14.35
CA ILE A 38 12.24 -25.61 -13.46
C ILE A 38 11.15 -26.68 -13.50
N ASP A 39 9.95 -26.33 -13.94
CA ASP A 39 8.79 -27.21 -13.87
C ASP A 39 7.69 -26.76 -14.85
N ILE A 40 6.85 -27.70 -15.28
CA ILE A 40 5.61 -27.46 -16.02
C ILE A 40 4.52 -28.27 -15.32
N ARG A 41 3.57 -27.55 -14.72
CA ARG A 41 2.49 -28.14 -13.93
C ARG A 41 1.23 -28.22 -14.77
N GLU A 42 0.82 -29.43 -15.12
CA GLU A 42 -0.46 -29.67 -15.77
C GLU A 42 -1.61 -29.37 -14.80
N ASN A 43 -2.68 -28.80 -15.34
CA ASN A 43 -3.87 -28.37 -14.61
C ASN A 43 -5.12 -28.86 -15.33
N ASP A 44 -6.09 -29.40 -14.59
CA ASP A 44 -7.45 -29.60 -15.11
C ASP A 44 -8.25 -28.32 -14.82
N PRO A 45 -8.57 -27.49 -15.84
CA PRO A 45 -9.10 -26.16 -15.58
C PRO A 45 -10.47 -26.21 -14.89
N PRO A 46 -10.73 -25.33 -13.92
CA PRO A 46 -11.97 -25.33 -13.14
C PRO A 46 -13.20 -24.90 -13.96
N CYS A 47 -13.00 -24.21 -15.09
CA CYS A 47 -14.07 -23.78 -15.97
C CYS A 47 -14.18 -24.70 -17.19
N ARG A 48 -15.21 -25.55 -17.23
CA ARG A 48 -15.73 -26.15 -18.46
C ARG A 48 -17.19 -25.71 -18.62
N VAL A 49 -17.45 -24.79 -19.55
CA VAL A 49 -18.80 -24.46 -20.04
C VAL A 49 -19.87 -24.29 -18.92
N GLY A 50 -19.75 -23.24 -18.12
CA GLY A 50 -20.86 -22.77 -17.27
C GLY A 50 -20.96 -23.33 -15.85
N GLU A 51 -20.12 -24.28 -15.45
CA GLU A 51 -20.03 -24.75 -14.05
C GLU A 51 -18.66 -24.43 -13.44
N HIS A 52 -18.67 -23.89 -12.22
CA HIS A 52 -17.47 -23.64 -11.41
C HIS A 52 -17.30 -24.78 -10.41
N ASP A 53 -16.36 -25.68 -10.69
CA ASP A 53 -15.97 -26.72 -9.73
C ASP A 53 -15.00 -26.12 -8.69
N GLU A 54 -15.50 -25.92 -7.46
CA GLU A 54 -14.70 -25.34 -6.36
C GLU A 54 -13.48 -26.21 -6.02
N VAL A 55 -13.58 -27.53 -6.14
CA VAL A 55 -12.47 -28.45 -5.83
C VAL A 55 -11.36 -28.29 -6.87
N LYS A 56 -11.73 -28.21 -8.16
CA LYS A 56 -10.75 -27.94 -9.22
C LYS A 56 -10.11 -26.58 -9.07
N PHE A 57 -10.88 -25.58 -8.66
CA PHE A 57 -10.36 -24.24 -8.45
C PHE A 57 -9.30 -24.21 -7.33
N GLU A 58 -9.58 -24.83 -6.18
CA GLU A 58 -8.61 -24.94 -5.09
C GLU A 58 -7.37 -25.75 -5.50
N ASN A 59 -7.55 -26.81 -6.29
CA ASN A 59 -6.41 -27.56 -6.86
C ASN A 59 -5.55 -26.66 -7.77
N THR A 60 -6.16 -25.86 -8.65
CA THR A 60 -5.43 -24.93 -9.52
C THR A 60 -4.66 -23.88 -8.71
N VAL A 61 -5.25 -23.35 -7.63
CA VAL A 61 -4.55 -22.42 -6.73
C VAL A 61 -3.40 -23.13 -6.02
N GLY A 62 -3.64 -24.35 -5.52
CA GLY A 62 -2.64 -25.20 -4.87
C GLY A 62 -1.44 -25.47 -5.76
N LEU A 63 -1.66 -25.72 -7.06
CA LEU A 63 -0.62 -25.95 -8.07
C LEU A 63 0.37 -24.80 -8.20
N ILE A 64 0.05 -23.58 -7.78
CA ILE A 64 0.97 -22.43 -7.87
C ILE A 64 1.12 -21.69 -6.54
N SER A 65 0.66 -22.28 -5.43
CA SER A 65 0.68 -21.67 -4.10
C SER A 65 2.10 -21.44 -3.55
N ASP A 66 3.10 -22.17 -4.04
CA ASP A 66 4.52 -21.97 -3.74
C ASP A 66 5.17 -20.87 -4.62
N CYS A 67 4.46 -20.38 -5.64
CA CYS A 67 4.92 -19.31 -6.50
C CYS A 67 4.59 -17.94 -5.89
N ARG A 68 5.42 -16.94 -6.18
CA ARG A 68 5.21 -15.57 -5.68
C ARG A 68 4.43 -14.71 -6.66
N VAL A 69 4.51 -15.03 -7.95
CA VAL A 69 3.90 -14.25 -9.01
C VAL A 69 3.26 -15.19 -10.03
N LEU A 70 2.10 -14.81 -10.55
CA LEU A 70 1.44 -15.44 -11.69
C LEU A 70 1.31 -14.42 -12.82
N PHE A 71 1.86 -14.74 -13.99
CA PHE A 71 1.52 -14.08 -15.25
C PHE A 71 0.38 -14.80 -15.95
N ALA A 72 -0.66 -14.05 -16.32
CA ALA A 72 -1.80 -14.57 -17.08
C ALA A 72 -2.36 -13.47 -18.00
N VAL A 73 -3.17 -13.83 -18.99
CA VAL A 73 -3.89 -12.83 -19.80
C VAL A 73 -4.97 -12.15 -18.98
N LYS A 74 -5.68 -12.95 -18.18
CA LYS A 74 -6.74 -12.47 -17.29
C LYS A 74 -6.96 -13.45 -16.15
N VAL A 75 -7.31 -12.95 -15.00
CA VAL A 75 -7.62 -13.71 -13.80
C VAL A 75 -8.91 -13.16 -13.23
N GLY A 76 -9.90 -14.04 -13.05
CA GLY A 76 -11.18 -13.66 -12.45
C GLY A 76 -10.99 -13.09 -11.05
N ASN A 77 -11.90 -12.22 -10.61
CA ASN A 77 -11.77 -11.54 -9.32
C ASN A 77 -11.68 -12.49 -8.13
N LEU A 78 -12.51 -13.54 -8.11
CA LEU A 78 -12.44 -14.60 -7.10
C LEU A 78 -11.07 -15.29 -7.09
N ALA A 79 -10.54 -15.59 -8.29
CA ALA A 79 -9.23 -16.19 -8.46
C ALA A 79 -8.10 -15.28 -7.97
N LYS A 80 -8.13 -13.99 -8.31
CA LYS A 80 -7.17 -12.99 -7.82
C LYS A 80 -7.18 -12.92 -6.30
N SER A 81 -8.35 -12.85 -5.67
CA SER A 81 -8.47 -12.78 -4.22
C SER A 81 -7.87 -14.01 -3.52
N ARG A 82 -8.14 -15.21 -4.03
CA ARG A 82 -7.64 -16.48 -3.47
C ARG A 82 -6.13 -16.62 -3.65
N LEU A 83 -5.62 -16.30 -4.84
CA LEU A 83 -4.19 -16.27 -5.12
C LEU A 83 -3.45 -15.26 -4.23
N GLN A 84 -4.02 -14.08 -4.01
CA GLN A 84 -3.46 -13.08 -3.09
C GLN A 84 -3.41 -13.59 -1.64
N LEU A 85 -4.43 -14.30 -1.16
CA LEU A 85 -4.43 -14.93 0.15
C LEU A 85 -3.36 -16.03 0.27
N ALA A 86 -3.09 -16.77 -0.82
CA ALA A 86 -1.99 -17.71 -0.92
C ALA A 86 -0.60 -17.02 -1.06
N GLY A 87 -0.55 -15.68 -1.13
CA GLY A 87 0.68 -14.92 -1.28
C GLY A 87 1.23 -14.86 -2.70
N VAL A 88 0.37 -15.12 -3.70
CA VAL A 88 0.69 -15.07 -5.13
C VAL A 88 0.15 -13.77 -5.73
N SER A 89 1.05 -12.91 -6.21
CA SER A 89 0.71 -11.67 -6.90
C SER A 89 0.37 -11.93 -8.36
N VAL A 90 -0.71 -11.35 -8.87
CA VAL A 90 -1.16 -11.58 -10.25
C VAL A 90 -0.77 -10.40 -11.14
N LEU A 91 -0.10 -10.70 -12.25
CA LEU A 91 0.23 -9.75 -13.31
C LEU A 91 -0.54 -10.16 -14.58
N GLU A 92 -1.59 -9.39 -14.90
CA GLU A 92 -2.38 -9.59 -16.11
C GLU A 92 -1.67 -8.99 -17.32
N LYS A 93 -0.81 -9.78 -17.95
CA LYS A 93 0.01 -9.34 -19.07
C LYS A 93 0.26 -10.49 -20.05
N PRO A 94 -0.30 -10.44 -21.28
CA PRO A 94 0.07 -11.36 -22.35
C PRO A 94 1.49 -11.09 -22.84
N GLY A 95 2.16 -12.12 -23.33
CA GLY A 95 3.50 -12.00 -23.92
C GLY A 95 4.28 -13.30 -23.89
N PHE A 96 5.45 -13.30 -24.52
CA PHE A 96 6.38 -14.42 -24.42
C PHE A 96 6.93 -14.51 -23.00
N ILE A 97 7.02 -15.73 -22.47
CA ILE A 97 7.49 -15.98 -21.10
C ILE A 97 8.89 -15.39 -20.90
N GLU A 98 9.78 -15.53 -21.89
CA GLU A 98 11.13 -14.95 -21.82
C GLU A 98 11.10 -13.42 -21.73
N ASP A 99 10.31 -12.74 -22.55
CA ASP A 99 10.20 -11.27 -22.53
C ASP A 99 9.62 -10.79 -21.20
N LEU A 100 8.58 -11.46 -20.70
CA LEU A 100 7.95 -11.15 -19.42
C LEU A 100 8.92 -11.39 -18.25
N LEU A 101 9.69 -12.48 -18.29
CA LEU A 101 10.75 -12.75 -17.31
C LEU A 101 11.82 -11.67 -17.35
N GLN A 102 12.33 -11.31 -18.52
CA GLN A 102 13.34 -10.27 -18.66
C GLN A 102 12.83 -8.90 -18.23
N GLU A 103 11.59 -8.55 -18.56
CA GLU A 103 10.96 -7.32 -18.06
C GLU A 103 10.81 -7.34 -16.55
N TYR A 104 10.34 -8.45 -15.98
CA TYR A 104 10.17 -8.59 -14.55
C TYR A 104 11.51 -8.57 -13.81
N ILE A 105 12.54 -9.22 -14.36
CA ILE A 105 13.90 -9.15 -13.85
C ILE A 105 14.43 -7.72 -13.93
N ARG A 106 14.22 -7.00 -15.04
CA ARG A 106 14.58 -5.57 -15.14
C ARG A 106 13.86 -4.74 -14.07
N TYR A 107 12.58 -5.01 -13.83
CA TYR A 107 11.81 -4.38 -12.77
C TYR A 107 12.37 -4.67 -11.37
N LEU A 108 12.72 -5.93 -11.08
CA LEU A 108 13.29 -6.34 -9.79
C LEU A 108 14.73 -5.86 -9.59
N ARG A 109 15.51 -5.78 -10.67
CA ARG A 109 16.88 -5.28 -10.70
C ARG A 109 16.93 -3.77 -10.62
N ARG A 110 15.84 -3.06 -10.95
CA ARG A 110 15.77 -1.60 -10.91
C ARG A 110 16.16 -1.18 -9.49
N PRO A 111 17.37 -0.62 -9.32
CA PRO A 111 17.77 -0.15 -8.00
C PRO A 111 16.77 0.94 -7.65
N LEU A 112 16.23 0.88 -6.44
CA LEU A 112 15.83 2.14 -5.84
C LEU A 112 17.10 2.96 -5.77
N LEU A 113 17.04 4.27 -6.00
CA LEU A 113 18.21 5.10 -5.73
C LEU A 113 18.71 4.71 -4.28
N GLY A 114 20.02 4.65 -4.04
CA GLY A 114 20.56 4.13 -2.76
C GLY A 114 20.56 2.59 -2.59
N ARG A 115 20.48 2.11 -1.33
CA ARG A 115 20.91 0.74 -0.96
C ARG A 115 19.87 -0.37 -1.06
N TRP A 116 18.61 -0.04 -1.35
CA TRP A 116 17.50 -0.98 -1.27
C TRP A 116 17.20 -1.59 -2.63
N LYS A 117 17.15 -2.92 -2.70
CA LYS A 117 16.46 -3.57 -3.81
C LYS A 117 14.96 -3.35 -3.63
N ARG A 118 14.26 -3.08 -4.73
CA ARG A 118 12.80 -2.89 -4.75
C ARG A 118 12.05 -4.05 -4.09
N ARG A 119 12.58 -5.26 -4.24
CA ARG A 119 12.03 -6.48 -3.64
C ARG A 119 12.14 -6.51 -2.12
N ASP A 120 13.33 -6.28 -1.57
CA ASP A 120 13.55 -6.28 -0.12
C ASP A 120 12.61 -5.29 0.57
N LEU A 121 12.40 -4.13 -0.06
CA LEU A 121 11.46 -3.12 0.43
C LEU A 121 10.00 -3.61 0.45
N MET A 122 9.58 -4.41 -0.53
CA MET A 122 8.23 -4.99 -0.52
C MET A 122 8.12 -6.12 0.51
N ASP A 123 9.08 -7.03 0.54
CA ASP A 123 9.08 -8.24 1.36
C ASP A 123 9.29 -7.94 2.86
N ASP A 124 9.92 -6.82 3.20
CA ASP A 124 10.09 -6.39 4.59
C ASP A 124 9.07 -5.34 5.05
N HIS A 125 8.27 -4.74 4.17
CA HIS A 125 7.31 -3.70 4.58
C HIS A 125 5.90 -4.28 4.85
N PRO A 126 5.36 -4.20 6.09
CA PRO A 126 4.05 -4.78 6.46
C PRO A 126 2.81 -4.21 5.73
N CYS A 127 2.98 -3.08 5.04
CA CYS A 127 1.92 -2.37 4.31
C CYS A 127 2.00 -2.59 2.79
N PHE A 128 3.03 -3.30 2.31
CA PHE A 128 3.30 -3.57 0.90
C PHE A 128 3.50 -5.08 0.62
N SER A 129 3.50 -5.95 1.62
CA SER A 129 3.47 -7.40 1.43
C SER A 129 2.56 -8.08 2.44
N ALA A 130 1.73 -9.00 1.95
CA ALA A 130 0.88 -9.85 2.79
C ALA A 130 1.73 -10.76 3.71
N LYS A 131 2.89 -11.22 3.22
CA LYS A 131 3.81 -12.04 4.00
C LYS A 131 4.42 -11.25 5.16
N ALA A 132 4.85 -10.01 4.89
CA ALA A 132 5.44 -9.13 5.89
C ALA A 132 4.43 -8.67 6.95
N HIS A 133 3.13 -8.62 6.60
CA HIS A 133 2.07 -8.10 7.46
C HIS A 133 2.06 -8.73 8.86
N ASN A 134 2.33 -10.04 8.93
CA ASN A 134 2.26 -10.83 10.15
C ASN A 134 3.64 -11.18 10.75
N THR A 135 4.74 -10.72 10.14
CA THR A 135 6.10 -11.09 10.58
C THR A 135 7.03 -9.91 10.81
N ARG A 136 6.66 -8.73 10.34
CA ARG A 136 7.47 -7.51 10.43
C ARG A 136 6.69 -6.44 11.17
N GLY A 137 7.39 -5.76 12.07
CA GLY A 137 6.85 -4.64 12.83
C GLY A 137 6.92 -3.33 12.06
N ARG A 138 6.09 -2.38 12.48
CA ARG A 138 6.20 -0.97 12.10
C ARG A 138 6.10 -0.08 13.33
N LEU A 139 6.64 1.12 13.21
CA LEU A 139 6.46 2.22 14.15
C LEU A 139 5.90 3.42 13.41
N HIS A 140 4.88 4.08 13.94
CA HIS A 140 4.45 5.41 13.52
C HIS A 140 4.87 6.47 14.56
N LEU A 141 5.48 7.54 14.08
CA LEU A 141 5.93 8.67 14.90
C LEU A 141 4.92 9.83 14.76
N PRO A 142 4.20 10.21 15.84
CA PRO A 142 3.18 11.26 15.80
C PRO A 142 3.80 12.66 15.88
N VAL A 143 4.44 13.11 14.80
CA VAL A 143 5.17 14.40 14.73
C VAL A 143 4.46 15.47 13.89
N SER A 144 3.33 15.13 13.26
CA SER A 144 2.66 16.00 12.27
C SER A 144 1.32 16.49 12.82
N PRO A 145 1.24 17.57 13.60
CA PRO A 145 0.00 18.02 14.24
C PRO A 145 -0.97 18.73 13.29
N THR A 146 -0.45 19.45 12.30
CA THR A 146 -1.24 20.31 11.42
C THR A 146 -1.58 19.61 10.11
N CYS A 147 -2.64 20.07 9.45
CA CYS A 147 -3.00 19.62 8.11
C CYS A 147 -3.60 20.79 7.33
N ASN A 148 -3.45 20.72 6.02
CA ASN A 148 -3.67 21.77 5.04
C ASN A 148 -4.89 21.51 4.13
N ILE A 149 -5.68 20.48 4.43
CA ILE A 149 -7.02 20.27 3.88
C ILE A 149 -8.01 19.96 5.01
N ARG A 150 -9.31 20.00 4.74
CA ARG A 150 -10.37 19.55 5.65
C ARG A 150 -11.25 18.53 4.94
N CYS A 151 -11.03 17.24 5.20
CA CYS A 151 -11.93 16.19 4.70
C CYS A 151 -13.23 16.19 5.51
N ARG A 152 -14.37 16.00 4.83
CA ARG A 152 -15.70 15.99 5.45
C ARG A 152 -15.91 14.83 6.42
N PHE A 153 -15.21 13.72 6.22
CA PHE A 153 -15.19 12.56 7.12
C PHE A 153 -14.11 12.62 8.21
N CYS A 154 -13.36 13.71 8.35
CA CYS A 154 -12.25 13.76 9.30
C CYS A 154 -12.64 14.50 10.59
N VAL A 155 -12.44 13.84 11.73
CA VAL A 155 -12.43 14.48 13.05
C VAL A 155 -11.04 14.30 13.64
N ARG A 156 -10.33 15.42 13.84
CA ARG A 156 -9.01 15.43 14.46
C ARG A 156 -9.18 15.59 15.95
N LYS A 157 -8.99 14.50 16.69
CA LYS A 157 -9.00 14.49 18.15
C LYS A 157 -7.82 13.65 18.63
N GLN A 158 -7.15 14.14 19.66
CA GLN A 158 -6.24 13.29 20.43
C GLN A 158 -7.07 12.48 21.40
N ASN A 159 -6.82 11.18 21.41
CA ASN A 159 -7.49 10.29 22.33
C ASN A 159 -6.60 9.06 22.58
N ALA A 160 -6.43 8.72 23.85
CA ALA A 160 -5.72 7.51 24.25
C ALA A 160 -6.49 6.23 23.88
N SER A 161 -7.82 6.26 23.81
CA SER A 161 -8.66 5.06 23.68
C SER A 161 -9.17 4.75 22.27
N GLU A 162 -9.34 5.75 21.40
CA GLU A 162 -9.84 5.52 20.04
C GLU A 162 -8.80 4.82 19.15
N ASN A 163 -9.20 3.73 18.49
CA ASN A 163 -8.34 3.01 17.55
C ASN A 163 -8.79 3.23 16.11
N ARG A 164 -8.35 4.35 15.52
CA ARG A 164 -8.65 4.72 14.13
C ARG A 164 -7.56 5.59 13.50
N PRO A 165 -7.53 5.74 12.16
CA PRO A 165 -6.57 6.60 11.48
C PRO A 165 -6.70 8.07 11.93
N GLY A 166 -5.56 8.75 12.03
CA GLY A 166 -5.49 10.17 12.41
C GLY A 166 -5.62 10.44 13.92
N VAL A 167 -5.65 9.41 14.77
CA VAL A 167 -5.60 9.53 16.24
C VAL A 167 -4.20 9.20 16.74
N ALA A 168 -3.75 9.94 17.76
CA ALA A 168 -2.59 9.60 18.58
C ALA A 168 -2.90 9.91 20.05
N ALA A 169 -2.18 9.23 20.95
CA ALA A 169 -2.23 9.49 22.39
C ALA A 169 -1.62 10.86 22.74
N GLY A 170 -0.67 11.33 21.93
CA GLY A 170 -0.08 12.65 22.01
C GLY A 170 0.99 12.84 20.93
N LEU A 171 1.64 13.99 20.94
CA LEU A 171 2.69 14.34 19.97
C LEU A 171 4.08 14.15 20.56
N ILE A 172 5.03 13.88 19.68
CA ILE A 172 6.47 13.96 19.99
C ILE A 172 7.12 15.01 19.08
N LYS A 173 8.23 15.59 19.54
CA LYS A 173 9.05 16.51 18.76
C LYS A 173 10.03 15.75 17.86
N PRO A 174 10.47 16.35 16.74
CA PRO A 174 11.47 15.72 15.87
C PRO A 174 12.76 15.31 16.60
N GLU A 175 13.16 16.07 17.63
CA GLU A 175 14.35 15.81 18.44
C GLU A 175 14.26 14.50 19.23
N GLU A 176 13.05 14.12 19.64
CA GLU A 176 12.78 12.94 20.46
C GLU A 176 12.68 11.65 19.63
N ALA A 177 12.59 11.77 18.30
CA ALA A 177 12.26 10.66 17.41
C ALA A 177 13.27 9.52 17.47
N VAL A 178 14.57 9.82 17.54
CA VAL A 178 15.63 8.80 17.57
C VAL A 178 15.53 7.95 18.84
N GLU A 179 15.26 8.58 19.98
CA GLU A 179 15.08 7.88 21.26
C GLU A 179 13.82 7.00 21.23
N VAL A 180 12.71 7.50 20.65
CA VAL A 180 11.49 6.71 20.47
C VAL A 180 11.74 5.48 19.60
N VAL A 181 12.46 5.64 18.49
CA VAL A 181 12.84 4.52 17.61
C VAL A 181 13.69 3.50 18.37
N GLN A 182 14.68 3.95 19.13
CA GLN A 182 15.52 3.07 19.94
C GLN A 182 14.70 2.24 20.93
N ARG A 183 13.80 2.88 21.69
CA ARG A 183 12.91 2.19 22.63
C ARG A 183 11.98 1.22 21.93
N ALA A 184 11.42 1.61 20.80
CA ALA A 184 10.53 0.76 20.01
C ALA A 184 11.25 -0.52 19.53
N LEU A 185 12.50 -0.40 19.06
CA LEU A 185 13.32 -1.54 18.65
C LEU A 185 13.68 -2.47 19.83
N THR A 186 13.87 -1.92 21.03
CA THR A 186 14.04 -2.73 22.25
C THR A 186 12.78 -3.53 22.58
N LEU A 187 11.60 -2.92 22.40
CA LEU A 187 10.31 -3.57 22.66
C LEU A 187 9.90 -4.56 21.55
N CYS A 188 10.24 -4.26 20.29
CA CYS A 188 9.91 -5.08 19.13
C CYS A 188 11.06 -5.03 18.11
N PRO A 189 12.03 -5.95 18.23
CA PRO A 189 13.16 -6.05 17.29
C PRO A 189 12.74 -6.36 15.84
N GLU A 190 11.52 -6.84 15.62
CA GLU A 190 10.96 -7.14 14.29
C GLU A 190 10.57 -5.88 13.51
N ILE A 191 10.61 -4.70 14.14
CA ILE A 191 10.35 -3.43 13.45
C ILE A 191 11.37 -3.24 12.32
N SER A 192 10.84 -3.17 11.11
CA SER A 192 11.60 -2.92 9.88
C SER A 192 11.25 -1.57 9.25
N VAL A 193 10.12 -0.97 9.67
CA VAL A 193 9.56 0.25 9.09
C VAL A 193 9.33 1.30 10.17
N VAL A 194 9.80 2.52 9.90
CA VAL A 194 9.45 3.72 10.66
C VAL A 194 8.69 4.67 9.75
N GLY A 195 7.48 5.02 10.16
CA GLY A 195 6.55 5.81 9.38
C GLY A 195 6.09 7.08 10.07
N ILE A 196 5.63 8.04 9.29
CA ILE A 196 4.89 9.20 9.79
C ILE A 196 3.55 9.25 9.07
N ALA A 197 2.45 9.23 9.85
CA ALA A 197 1.10 9.10 9.31
C ALA A 197 0.09 10.09 9.91
N GLY A 198 0.53 11.06 10.72
CA GLY A 198 -0.34 12.07 11.32
C GLY A 198 0.15 12.55 12.69
N PRO A 199 -0.75 13.07 13.54
CA PRO A 199 -2.22 13.09 13.43
C PRO A 199 -2.85 13.93 12.29
N GLY A 200 -2.13 14.94 11.81
CA GLY A 200 -2.45 15.78 10.66
C GLY A 200 -1.91 15.23 9.34
N ASP A 201 -1.43 16.11 8.45
CA ASP A 201 -0.78 15.71 7.21
C ASP A 201 0.74 15.83 7.35
N THR A 202 1.45 14.79 6.93
CA THR A 202 2.90 14.69 7.08
C THR A 202 3.67 15.83 6.44
N LEU A 203 3.18 16.37 5.32
CA LEU A 203 3.91 17.37 4.53
C LEU A 203 3.40 18.81 4.74
N ALA A 204 2.40 19.01 5.61
CA ALA A 204 1.86 20.31 5.96
C ALA A 204 2.79 21.15 6.86
N SER A 205 3.82 20.54 7.45
CA SER A 205 4.84 21.19 8.28
C SER A 205 6.24 20.59 8.01
N PRO A 206 7.33 21.23 8.46
CA PRO A 206 8.68 20.70 8.26
C PRO A 206 9.03 19.55 9.21
N HIS A 207 8.22 19.29 10.25
CA HIS A 207 8.55 18.34 11.31
C HIS A 207 8.87 16.94 10.79
N ALA A 208 8.08 16.44 9.83
CA ALA A 208 8.30 15.09 9.31
C ALA A 208 9.62 14.92 8.56
N VAL A 209 10.00 15.91 7.74
CA VAL A 209 11.27 15.89 7.01
C VAL A 209 12.44 15.94 8.00
N GLU A 210 12.34 16.77 9.03
CA GLU A 210 13.36 16.86 10.08
C GLU A 210 13.47 15.55 10.89
N THR A 211 12.34 14.95 11.26
CA THR A 211 12.29 13.64 11.91
C THR A 211 12.95 12.57 11.03
N PHE A 212 12.59 12.48 9.75
CA PHE A 212 13.19 11.49 8.85
C PHE A 212 14.69 11.72 8.67
N ARG A 213 15.16 12.96 8.58
CA ARG A 213 16.60 13.27 8.50
C ARG A 213 17.36 12.67 9.68
N ARG A 214 16.86 12.86 10.90
CA ARG A 214 17.47 12.34 12.14
C ARG A 214 17.42 10.82 12.21
N VAL A 215 16.25 10.23 11.94
CA VAL A 215 16.07 8.77 11.95
C VAL A 215 16.90 8.11 10.84
N HIS A 216 17.04 8.74 9.68
CA HIS A 216 17.85 8.21 8.59
C HIS A 216 19.34 8.22 8.91
N ALA A 217 19.83 9.26 9.59
CA ALA A 217 21.21 9.32 10.06
C ALA A 217 21.52 8.24 11.12
N ALA A 218 20.60 8.00 12.06
CA ALA A 218 20.81 7.05 13.16
C ALA A 218 20.55 5.58 12.77
N TYR A 219 19.52 5.35 11.95
CA TYR A 219 19.02 4.01 11.60
C TYR A 219 18.82 3.88 10.09
N PRO A 220 19.86 4.00 9.25
CA PRO A 220 19.74 3.98 7.79
C PRO A 220 19.07 2.69 7.25
N GLU A 221 19.07 1.62 8.04
CA GLU A 221 18.48 0.31 7.76
C GLU A 221 17.00 0.15 7.99
N LEU A 222 16.36 1.06 8.71
CA LEU A 222 14.91 1.05 8.77
C LEU A 222 14.35 1.64 7.48
N ILE A 223 13.27 1.04 6.98
CA ILE A 223 12.51 1.57 5.86
C ILE A 223 11.72 2.80 6.34
N LYS A 224 11.87 3.94 5.66
CA LYS A 224 11.10 5.15 5.99
C LYS A 224 9.90 5.23 5.07
N CYS A 225 8.72 5.40 5.66
CA CYS A 225 7.47 5.55 4.93
C CYS A 225 6.66 6.75 5.41
N LEU A 226 5.81 7.32 4.57
CA LEU A 226 4.85 8.31 5.03
C LEU A 226 3.47 8.17 4.42
N SER A 227 2.48 8.77 5.07
CA SER A 227 1.13 8.96 4.52
C SER A 227 0.82 10.44 4.39
N THR A 228 0.34 10.87 3.23
CA THR A 228 -0.01 12.27 2.95
C THR A 228 -1.32 12.36 2.18
N ASN A 229 -2.00 13.50 2.28
CA ASN A 229 -3.07 13.90 1.39
C ASN A 229 -2.57 14.36 0.01
N GLY A 230 -1.26 14.58 -0.16
CA GLY A 230 -0.63 14.89 -1.45
C GLY A 230 -0.58 16.37 -1.84
N LEU A 231 -1.20 17.29 -1.09
CA LEU A 231 -1.26 18.71 -1.47
C LEU A 231 0.12 19.38 -1.58
N GLU A 232 1.07 19.02 -0.71
CA GLU A 232 2.44 19.56 -0.71
C GLU A 232 3.46 18.58 -1.27
N LEU A 233 3.02 17.51 -1.93
CA LEU A 233 3.92 16.50 -2.48
C LEU A 233 4.72 17.00 -3.70
N PRO A 234 4.14 17.80 -4.63
CA PRO A 234 4.89 18.35 -5.76
C PRO A 234 6.14 19.12 -5.32
N GLY A 235 7.26 18.87 -5.99
CA GLY A 235 8.56 19.47 -5.71
C GLY A 235 9.27 18.93 -4.46
N LYS A 236 8.65 18.03 -3.67
CA LYS A 236 9.26 17.45 -2.45
C LYS A 236 9.81 16.05 -2.64
N ALA A 237 9.59 15.41 -3.79
CA ALA A 237 10.01 14.02 -4.02
C ALA A 237 11.52 13.82 -3.77
N SER A 238 12.38 14.70 -4.28
CA SER A 238 13.85 14.62 -4.08
C SER A 238 14.26 14.85 -2.62
N LEU A 239 13.61 15.79 -1.92
CA LEU A 239 13.88 16.02 -0.50
C LEU A 239 13.50 14.81 0.35
N LEU A 240 12.34 14.22 0.10
CA LEU A 240 11.88 13.01 0.78
C LEU A 240 12.83 11.83 0.51
N TRP A 241 13.29 11.74 -0.73
CA TRP A 241 14.26 10.77 -1.16
C TRP A 241 15.58 10.85 -0.37
N GLU A 242 16.12 12.06 -0.23
CA GLU A 242 17.36 12.37 0.51
C GLU A 242 17.27 12.02 1.99
N VAL A 243 16.13 12.29 2.63
CA VAL A 243 15.91 11.92 4.05
C VAL A 243 15.51 10.45 4.23
N GLY A 244 15.66 9.64 3.18
CA GLY A 244 15.56 8.19 3.27
C GLY A 244 14.18 7.59 3.05
N VAL A 245 13.17 8.39 2.68
CA VAL A 245 11.82 7.89 2.38
C VAL A 245 11.86 7.04 1.12
N ARG A 246 11.26 5.84 1.18
CA ARG A 246 11.23 4.90 0.05
C ARG A 246 9.82 4.45 -0.31
N THR A 247 8.88 4.51 0.62
CA THR A 247 7.48 4.22 0.35
C THR A 247 6.59 5.38 0.77
N ILE A 248 5.63 5.72 -0.08
CA ILE A 248 4.70 6.83 0.17
C ILE A 248 3.28 6.31 -0.01
N THR A 249 2.39 6.71 0.89
CA THR A 249 0.96 6.52 0.75
C THR A 249 0.30 7.86 0.49
N VAL A 250 -0.40 8.00 -0.64
CA VAL A 250 -1.16 9.22 -0.97
C VAL A 250 -2.65 8.93 -0.84
N THR A 251 -3.39 9.76 -0.12
CA THR A 251 -4.85 9.61 -0.01
C THR A 251 -5.54 10.34 -1.15
N VAL A 252 -6.10 9.60 -2.10
CA VAL A 252 -6.83 10.11 -3.28
C VAL A 252 -8.24 9.57 -3.25
N ASN A 253 -9.22 10.45 -2.96
CA ASN A 253 -10.63 10.08 -2.84
C ASN A 253 -11.47 10.47 -4.07
N ALA A 254 -10.93 11.30 -4.95
CA ALA A 254 -11.59 11.76 -6.16
C ALA A 254 -10.57 12.24 -7.20
N VAL A 255 -10.89 12.03 -8.47
CA VAL A 255 -10.16 12.60 -9.63
C VAL A 255 -11.08 13.43 -10.54
N ALA A 256 -12.26 13.80 -10.02
CA ALA A 256 -13.21 14.70 -10.65
C ALA A 256 -13.57 15.79 -9.62
N PRO A 257 -13.51 17.10 -9.97
CA PRO A 257 -13.74 18.20 -9.04
C PRO A 257 -15.07 18.11 -8.28
N GLU A 258 -16.15 17.76 -8.98
CA GLU A 258 -17.50 17.65 -8.43
C GLU A 258 -17.65 16.54 -7.38
N VAL A 259 -16.85 15.47 -7.50
CA VAL A 259 -16.76 14.42 -6.46
C VAL A 259 -15.88 14.89 -5.32
N LEU A 260 -14.77 15.59 -5.62
CA LEU A 260 -13.84 16.07 -4.61
C LEU A 260 -14.49 17.05 -3.64
N GLU A 261 -15.32 17.98 -4.13
CA GLU A 261 -16.04 18.98 -3.31
C GLU A 261 -16.97 18.35 -2.26
N GLN A 262 -17.50 17.17 -2.56
CA GLN A 262 -18.33 16.37 -1.64
C GLN A 262 -17.50 15.61 -0.60
N VAL A 263 -16.18 15.50 -0.80
CA VAL A 263 -15.27 14.77 0.11
C VAL A 263 -14.38 15.70 0.92
N VAL A 264 -13.96 16.82 0.34
CA VAL A 264 -13.04 17.80 0.94
C VAL A 264 -13.74 19.15 1.02
N ALA A 265 -14.00 19.61 2.25
CA ALA A 265 -14.67 20.88 2.50
C ALA A 265 -13.76 22.10 2.28
N TRP A 266 -12.44 21.93 2.39
CA TRP A 266 -11.49 23.03 2.29
C TRP A 266 -10.10 22.55 1.91
N VAL A 267 -9.42 23.34 1.08
CA VAL A 267 -8.01 23.14 0.68
C VAL A 267 -7.26 24.46 0.90
N LYS A 268 -6.11 24.40 1.57
CA LYS A 268 -5.29 25.59 1.86
C LYS A 268 -4.91 26.32 0.56
N GLY A 269 -5.35 27.58 0.48
CA GLY A 269 -5.08 28.47 -0.65
C GLY A 269 -5.92 28.19 -1.90
N GLY A 270 -6.96 27.34 -1.82
CA GLY A 270 -7.82 27.02 -2.98
C GLY A 270 -7.08 26.33 -4.13
N ARG A 271 -5.93 25.71 -3.85
CA ARG A 271 -5.11 25.01 -4.84
C ARG A 271 -5.83 23.77 -5.37
N ASP A 272 -5.50 23.39 -6.60
CA ASP A 272 -5.98 22.15 -7.20
C ASP A 272 -5.32 20.93 -6.52
N LEU A 273 -6.09 20.30 -5.63
CA LEU A 273 -5.64 19.13 -4.89
C LEU A 273 -5.45 17.90 -5.81
N ILE A 274 -6.29 17.74 -6.84
CA ILE A 274 -6.21 16.58 -7.75
C ILE A 274 -4.90 16.66 -8.54
N ALA A 275 -4.63 17.83 -9.14
CA ALA A 275 -3.39 18.06 -9.86
C ALA A 275 -2.16 17.85 -8.96
N ALA A 276 -2.17 18.44 -7.75
CA ALA A 276 -1.06 18.28 -6.81
C ALA A 276 -0.82 16.81 -6.41
N GLN A 277 -1.88 16.05 -6.17
CA GLN A 277 -1.79 14.63 -5.85
C GLN A 277 -1.17 13.83 -7.00
N LEU A 278 -1.69 13.99 -8.23
CA LEU A 278 -1.23 13.23 -9.38
C LEU A 278 0.22 13.58 -9.77
N THR A 279 0.57 14.87 -9.81
CA THR A 279 1.96 15.31 -10.05
C THR A 279 2.91 14.78 -8.96
N GLY A 280 2.53 14.85 -7.69
CA GLY A 280 3.36 14.35 -6.61
C GLY A 280 3.58 12.82 -6.67
N ILE A 281 2.54 12.06 -7.05
CA ILE A 281 2.66 10.60 -7.28
C ILE A 281 3.66 10.33 -8.41
N GLU A 282 3.54 11.05 -9.53
CA GLU A 282 4.42 10.92 -10.69
C GLU A 282 5.89 11.20 -10.34
N GLU A 283 6.16 12.32 -9.66
CA GLU A 283 7.52 12.67 -9.24
C GLU A 283 8.14 11.61 -8.31
N CYS A 284 7.36 11.10 -7.35
CA CYS A 284 7.83 10.06 -6.43
C CYS A 284 8.10 8.74 -7.15
N ALA A 285 7.20 8.33 -8.04
CA ALA A 285 7.36 7.12 -8.84
C ALA A 285 8.55 7.22 -9.82
N ALA A 286 8.79 8.40 -10.40
CA ALA A 286 9.93 8.66 -11.28
C ALA A 286 11.28 8.52 -10.56
N LEU A 287 11.35 8.92 -9.28
CA LEU A 287 12.52 8.67 -8.41
C LEU A 287 12.63 7.21 -7.93
N GLY A 288 11.64 6.37 -8.26
CA GLY A 288 11.62 4.94 -7.96
C GLY A 288 10.93 4.58 -6.65
N MET A 289 10.40 5.53 -5.88
CA MET A 289 9.67 5.25 -4.63
C MET A 289 8.46 4.33 -4.89
N LEU A 290 8.13 3.48 -3.92
CA LEU A 290 6.89 2.69 -4.00
C LEU A 290 5.71 3.56 -3.55
N VAL A 291 4.81 3.85 -4.48
CA VAL A 291 3.62 4.66 -4.18
C VAL A 291 2.39 3.77 -4.02
N LYS A 292 1.76 3.87 -2.86
CA LYS A 292 0.44 3.30 -2.58
C LYS A 292 -0.59 4.42 -2.53
N VAL A 293 -1.79 4.18 -3.04
CA VAL A 293 -2.92 5.09 -2.88
C VAL A 293 -3.91 4.54 -1.87
N ASN A 294 -4.32 5.36 -0.90
CA ASN A 294 -5.50 5.07 -0.09
C ASN A 294 -6.71 5.78 -0.70
N THR A 295 -7.84 5.09 -0.80
CA THR A 295 -9.13 5.67 -1.22
C THR A 295 -10.17 5.29 -0.19
N VAL A 296 -10.80 6.27 0.44
CA VAL A 296 -11.97 6.05 1.30
C VAL A 296 -13.18 5.84 0.40
N LEU A 297 -13.83 4.69 0.50
CA LEU A 297 -15.08 4.39 -0.20
C LEU A 297 -16.25 5.02 0.56
N ILE A 298 -16.93 5.96 -0.09
CA ILE A 298 -18.03 6.73 0.48
C ILE A 298 -19.29 6.47 -0.38
N PRO A 299 -20.24 5.64 0.10
CA PRO A 299 -21.47 5.32 -0.61
C PRO A 299 -22.23 6.56 -1.08
N GLY A 300 -22.67 6.56 -2.33
CA GLY A 300 -23.40 7.67 -2.95
C GLY A 300 -22.55 8.90 -3.33
N ILE A 301 -21.25 8.93 -2.98
CA ILE A 301 -20.35 10.04 -3.34
C ILE A 301 -19.31 9.61 -4.37
N ASN A 302 -18.47 8.62 -4.04
CA ASN A 302 -17.37 8.20 -4.91
C ASN A 302 -17.38 6.70 -5.26
N ASP A 303 -18.42 5.98 -4.85
CA ASP A 303 -18.63 4.56 -5.11
C ASP A 303 -18.60 4.19 -6.60
N LYS A 304 -19.17 5.04 -7.46
CA LYS A 304 -19.13 4.90 -8.93
C LYS A 304 -17.88 5.50 -9.56
N HIS A 305 -17.04 6.18 -8.78
CA HIS A 305 -15.83 6.88 -9.24
C HIS A 305 -14.54 6.06 -9.07
N ILE A 306 -14.63 4.91 -8.40
CA ILE A 306 -13.48 4.09 -8.02
C ILE A 306 -12.62 3.68 -9.22
N ALA A 307 -13.23 3.26 -10.33
CA ALA A 307 -12.50 2.87 -11.54
C ALA A 307 -11.73 4.06 -12.16
N ALA A 308 -12.30 5.27 -12.13
CA ALA A 308 -11.64 6.47 -12.63
C ALA A 308 -10.43 6.85 -11.78
N ILE A 309 -10.58 6.78 -10.45
CA ILE A 309 -9.47 7.00 -9.50
C ILE A 309 -8.36 5.99 -9.78
N ALA A 310 -8.70 4.70 -9.86
CA ALA A 310 -7.74 3.61 -10.10
C ALA A 310 -6.93 3.82 -11.39
N LYS A 311 -7.59 4.18 -12.50
CA LYS A 311 -6.93 4.51 -13.78
C LYS A 311 -5.97 5.69 -13.64
N ALA A 312 -6.44 6.79 -13.06
CA ALA A 312 -5.68 8.03 -12.95
C ALA A 312 -4.42 7.84 -12.08
N VAL A 313 -4.56 7.21 -10.90
CA VAL A 313 -3.41 7.01 -10.02
C VAL A 313 -2.43 5.97 -10.57
N LYS A 314 -2.93 4.96 -11.30
CA LYS A 314 -2.06 4.01 -12.01
C LYS A 314 -1.25 4.71 -13.09
N ALA A 315 -1.89 5.58 -13.89
CA ALA A 315 -1.22 6.36 -14.92
C ALA A 315 -0.16 7.30 -14.33
N ALA A 316 -0.42 7.87 -13.15
CA ALA A 316 0.56 8.67 -12.40
C ALA A 316 1.71 7.84 -11.81
N GLY A 317 1.64 6.50 -11.78
CA GLY A 317 2.74 5.63 -11.32
C GLY A 317 2.51 4.96 -9.97
N ALA A 318 1.31 5.01 -9.40
CA ALA A 318 0.98 4.21 -8.23
C ALA A 318 1.02 2.70 -8.54
N GLU A 319 1.51 1.92 -7.58
CA GLU A 319 1.66 0.47 -7.73
C GLU A 319 0.49 -0.28 -7.13
N ARG A 320 0.00 0.22 -6.00
CA ARG A 320 -1.10 -0.38 -5.25
C ARG A 320 -2.12 0.64 -4.85
N GLN A 321 -3.37 0.21 -4.78
CA GLN A 321 -4.45 0.96 -4.16
C GLN A 321 -5.02 0.17 -2.98
N ASN A 322 -5.38 0.88 -1.93
CA ASN A 322 -6.00 0.36 -0.73
C ASN A 322 -7.34 1.07 -0.56
N ILE A 323 -8.42 0.36 -0.91
CA ILE A 323 -9.77 0.84 -0.68
C ILE A 323 -10.17 0.52 0.75
N ILE A 324 -10.42 1.57 1.52
CA ILE A 324 -10.79 1.51 2.93
C ILE A 324 -12.23 2.01 3.11
N PRO A 325 -13.03 1.39 3.99
CA PRO A 325 -14.39 1.86 4.26
C PRO A 325 -14.40 3.24 4.89
N LEU A 326 -15.44 4.03 4.59
CA LEU A 326 -15.79 5.19 5.39
C LEU A 326 -16.00 4.77 6.85
N ILE A 327 -15.38 5.51 7.76
CA ILE A 327 -15.75 5.53 9.18
C ILE A 327 -16.62 6.79 9.38
N PRO A 328 -17.95 6.65 9.53
CA PRO A 328 -18.86 7.79 9.59
C PRO A 328 -18.55 8.71 10.76
N GLN A 329 -18.19 9.96 10.45
CA GLN A 329 -17.87 11.01 11.43
C GLN A 329 -17.79 12.37 10.73
N GLY A 330 -17.64 13.44 11.52
CA GLY A 330 -17.54 14.80 10.99
C GLY A 330 -18.83 15.23 10.30
N GLU A 331 -18.70 15.82 9.12
CA GLU A 331 -19.82 16.22 8.25
C GLU A 331 -20.48 15.00 7.58
N LEU A 332 -19.81 13.84 7.54
CA LEU A 332 -20.33 12.58 6.97
C LEU A 332 -20.72 11.54 8.03
N ARG A 333 -21.09 11.98 9.24
CA ARG A 333 -21.53 11.09 10.33
C ARG A 333 -22.82 10.32 10.03
N ASP A 334 -23.68 10.91 9.20
CA ASP A 334 -24.99 10.36 8.84
C ASP A 334 -24.92 9.53 7.55
N THR A 335 -23.75 9.49 6.89
CA THR A 335 -23.50 8.64 5.73
C THR A 335 -23.22 7.21 6.20
N PRO A 336 -23.96 6.19 5.74
CA PRO A 336 -23.70 4.81 6.15
C PRO A 336 -22.30 4.36 5.69
N PRO A 337 -21.62 3.51 6.47
CA PRO A 337 -20.39 2.88 6.00
C PRO A 337 -20.71 1.92 4.85
N PRO A 338 -19.79 1.71 3.89
CA PRO A 338 -20.02 0.76 2.81
C PRO A 338 -20.13 -0.67 3.35
N THR A 339 -20.99 -1.47 2.73
CA THR A 339 -21.10 -2.90 3.04
C THR A 339 -19.87 -3.67 2.54
N CYS A 340 -19.66 -4.89 3.05
CA CYS A 340 -18.59 -5.75 2.55
C CYS A 340 -18.71 -6.02 1.04
N GLU A 341 -19.93 -6.14 0.52
CA GLU A 341 -20.19 -6.35 -0.91
C GLU A 341 -19.80 -5.11 -1.73
N GLU A 342 -20.08 -3.91 -1.23
CA GLU A 342 -19.70 -2.66 -1.89
C GLU A 342 -18.18 -2.47 -1.91
N ILE A 343 -17.49 -2.78 -0.81
CA ILE A 343 -16.03 -2.75 -0.73
C ILE A 343 -15.43 -3.73 -1.73
N GLU A 344 -15.93 -4.97 -1.78
CA GLU A 344 -15.43 -5.96 -2.73
C GLU A 344 -15.72 -5.57 -4.17
N ARG A 345 -16.91 -5.05 -4.48
CA ARG A 345 -17.22 -4.52 -5.81
C ARG A 345 -16.25 -3.40 -6.21
N ALA A 346 -16.02 -2.43 -5.33
CA ALA A 346 -15.06 -1.35 -5.56
C ALA A 346 -13.63 -1.88 -5.80
N ARG A 347 -13.17 -2.85 -5.00
CA ARG A 347 -11.88 -3.52 -5.19
C ARG A 347 -11.81 -4.26 -6.52
N GLN A 348 -12.89 -4.91 -6.93
CA GLN A 348 -12.97 -5.61 -8.21
C GLN A 348 -12.88 -4.65 -9.39
N GLU A 349 -13.57 -3.53 -9.33
CA GLU A 349 -13.53 -2.48 -10.36
C GLU A 349 -12.14 -1.85 -10.46
N ALA A 350 -11.55 -1.45 -9.33
CA ALA A 350 -10.20 -0.89 -9.29
C ALA A 350 -9.12 -1.92 -9.66
N GLY A 351 -9.30 -3.17 -9.28
CA GLY A 351 -8.41 -4.31 -9.53
C GLY A 351 -8.24 -4.70 -10.99
N GLN A 352 -9.02 -4.10 -11.89
CA GLN A 352 -8.82 -4.16 -13.34
C GLN A 352 -7.65 -3.27 -13.80
N TYR A 353 -7.27 -2.26 -12.99
CA TYR A 353 -6.29 -1.23 -13.37
C TYR A 353 -5.08 -1.20 -12.45
N ILE A 354 -5.27 -1.43 -11.15
CA ILE A 354 -4.21 -1.35 -10.14
C ILE A 354 -4.36 -2.43 -9.08
N GLU A 355 -3.24 -2.97 -8.60
CA GLU A 355 -3.22 -4.02 -7.59
C GLU A 355 -3.89 -3.52 -6.29
N GLN A 356 -4.81 -4.33 -5.76
CA GLN A 356 -5.55 -3.98 -4.54
C GLN A 356 -4.89 -4.58 -3.29
N PHE A 357 -4.72 -3.73 -2.28
CA PHE A 357 -4.30 -4.14 -0.94
C PHE A 357 -5.52 -4.51 -0.09
N ARG A 358 -5.43 -5.64 0.63
CA ARG A 358 -6.56 -6.22 1.38
C ARG A 358 -6.34 -6.32 2.90
N HIS A 359 -5.11 -6.12 3.38
CA HIS A 359 -4.72 -6.40 4.76
C HIS A 359 -4.63 -5.12 5.60
N CYS A 360 -5.55 -4.18 5.42
CA CYS A 360 -5.50 -2.91 6.16
C CYS A 360 -6.11 -3.05 7.55
N GLN A 361 -5.38 -2.62 8.58
CA GLN A 361 -5.80 -2.63 9.99
C GLN A 361 -6.21 -1.24 10.52
N HIS A 362 -6.36 -0.24 9.65
CA HIS A 362 -6.74 1.14 10.01
C HIS A 362 -5.94 1.76 11.18
N CYS A 363 -4.62 1.60 11.14
CA CYS A 363 -3.79 1.95 12.29
C CYS A 363 -3.75 3.43 12.64
N ARG A 364 -3.54 3.67 13.93
CA ARG A 364 -3.32 4.98 14.53
C ARG A 364 -2.03 5.64 14.05
N ALA A 365 -1.90 6.94 14.29
CA ALA A 365 -0.72 7.73 13.95
C ALA A 365 0.48 7.49 14.90
N ASP A 366 0.27 6.74 15.98
CA ASP A 366 1.25 6.37 17.01
C ASP A 366 1.43 4.84 17.17
N ALA A 367 0.94 4.06 16.20
CA ALA A 367 0.99 2.59 16.24
C ALA A 367 2.43 2.06 16.32
N CYS A 368 2.67 1.03 17.14
CA CYS A 368 3.96 0.36 17.27
C CYS A 368 3.76 -1.14 17.39
N GLY A 369 4.47 -1.97 16.61
CA GLY A 369 4.38 -3.43 16.70
C GLY A 369 4.06 -4.12 15.36
N ILE A 370 3.68 -5.39 15.42
CA ILE A 370 3.38 -6.21 14.24
C ILE A 370 1.88 -6.09 13.92
N PRO A 371 1.50 -5.54 12.75
CA PRO A 371 0.09 -5.35 12.39
C PRO A 371 -0.75 -6.62 12.55
N GLY A 372 -1.88 -6.52 13.24
CA GLY A 372 -2.79 -7.64 13.46
C GLY A 372 -2.34 -8.65 14.52
N LEU A 373 -1.12 -8.54 15.06
CA LEU A 373 -0.59 -9.41 16.11
C LEU A 373 -0.30 -8.67 17.42
N SER A 374 0.33 -7.49 17.36
CA SER A 374 0.68 -6.71 18.53
C SER A 374 0.54 -5.21 18.29
N ASP A 375 0.14 -4.49 19.34
CA ASP A 375 0.19 -3.03 19.42
C ASP A 375 0.82 -2.65 20.77
N LEU A 376 2.09 -2.24 20.69
CA LEU A 376 2.96 -1.87 21.81
C LEU A 376 3.05 -0.35 22.01
N SER A 377 2.13 0.41 21.39
CA SER A 377 2.12 1.88 21.47
C SER A 377 1.96 2.35 22.92
N ARG A 378 1.17 1.64 23.74
CA ARG A 378 0.99 1.99 25.15
C ARG A 378 2.27 1.81 25.96
N GLU A 379 2.98 0.70 25.82
CA GLU A 379 4.26 0.48 26.52
C GLU A 379 5.33 1.45 26.01
N LEU A 380 5.35 1.74 24.71
CA LEU A 380 6.32 2.65 24.11
C LEU A 380 6.21 4.06 24.68
N TYR A 381 4.99 4.57 24.82
CA TYR A 381 4.74 5.93 25.31
C TYR A 381 4.41 6.01 26.81
N ALA A 382 4.43 4.89 27.54
CA ALA A 382 4.21 4.87 28.98
C ALA A 382 5.19 5.78 29.72
N GLY A 383 4.66 6.57 30.66
CA GLY A 383 5.45 7.47 31.51
C GLY A 383 6.01 8.71 30.81
N ARG A 384 5.64 8.97 29.54
CA ARG A 384 6.01 10.20 28.83
C ARG A 384 4.93 11.27 28.99
N GLU A 385 5.35 12.51 29.24
CA GLU A 385 4.51 13.67 29.00
C GLU A 385 4.49 13.95 27.50
N LEU A 386 3.45 13.44 26.82
CA LEU A 386 3.25 13.74 25.40
C LEU A 386 2.58 15.10 25.26
N GLU A 387 2.98 15.86 24.24
CA GLU A 387 2.31 17.12 23.93
C GLU A 387 0.86 16.84 23.54
N THR A 388 -0.06 17.36 24.35
CA THR A 388 -1.47 17.39 24.00
C THR A 388 -1.72 18.61 23.12
N PHE A 389 -2.28 18.40 21.93
CA PHE A 389 -2.57 19.44 20.97
C PHE A 389 -3.77 20.24 21.48
N SER A 390 -3.49 21.29 22.24
CA SER A 390 -4.42 22.36 22.58
C SER A 390 -4.21 23.50 21.61
N HIS A 391 -5.08 23.66 20.62
CA HIS A 391 -5.26 24.93 19.93
C HIS A 391 -6.76 25.25 19.87
N GLY A 392 -7.14 26.34 20.54
CA GLY A 392 -8.42 27.04 20.38
C GLY A 392 -9.51 26.60 21.33
#